data_AF-M9M3T3-F1
#
_entry.id   AF-M9M3T3-F1
#
_cell.length_a   1.000
_cell.length_b   1.000
_cell.length_c   1.000
_cell.angle_alpha   90.00
_cell.angle_beta   90.00
_cell.angle_gamma   90.00
#
_symmetry.space_group_name_H-M   'P 1'
#
loop_
_entity.id
_entity.type
_entity.pdbx_description
1 polymer ?
#
loop_
_entity_poly.entity_id
_entity_poly.type
_entity_poly.pdbx_seq_one_letter_code
_entity_poly.pdbx_strand_id
1 'polypeptide(L)'
;MASFIATARSVAPTRELVGVLVVLLSPRTASDRRRYDALQQLRREHDSAYPRWLPHITLIPPFILSSHQPISTGDAFNDLVSSNAEKLDRIKQVAAEVCARCRAHALLLDQVATFPLRAYTNVHLRPTPTNFTDRSTPARSQASSAGEDTSSRRIVQLQTELKQALLPIVGGARSRRQVWKPHVSVGQASNRRETWQLCNAAENILSDDGEAGMTCEVHSVQLMLKPKRDPGPYHLRQSFPLARE
;
A
#
# COMPACT_ATOMS: atom_id res chain seq x y z
N MET A 1 -30.13 -8.89 -55.61
CA MET A 1 -29.84 -8.08 -54.41
C MET A 1 -29.38 -9.02 -53.30
N ALA A 2 -28.08 -9.09 -53.04
CA ALA A 2 -27.53 -9.90 -51.96
C ALA A 2 -27.37 -9.03 -50.71
N SER A 3 -28.15 -9.32 -49.67
CA SER A 3 -28.06 -8.63 -48.37
C SER A 3 -26.97 -9.30 -47.54
N PHE A 4 -25.86 -8.60 -47.33
CA PHE A 4 -24.82 -9.02 -46.39
C PHE A 4 -25.23 -8.58 -44.98
N ILE A 5 -25.70 -9.53 -44.16
CA ILE A 5 -25.85 -9.31 -42.72
C ILE A 5 -24.44 -9.34 -42.11
N ALA A 6 -23.89 -8.16 -41.85
CA ALA A 6 -22.68 -8.03 -41.04
C ALA A 6 -23.01 -8.44 -39.61
N THR A 7 -22.63 -9.67 -39.23
CA THR A 7 -22.59 -10.08 -37.82
C THR A 7 -21.58 -9.21 -37.09
N ALA A 8 -22.07 -8.23 -36.34
CA ALA A 8 -21.26 -7.49 -35.38
C ALA A 8 -20.69 -8.51 -34.38
N ARG A 9 -19.37 -8.74 -34.44
CA ARG A 9 -18.65 -9.51 -33.43
C ARG A 9 -18.82 -8.77 -32.11
N SER A 10 -19.67 -9.29 -31.23
CA SER A 10 -19.75 -8.87 -29.83
C SER A 10 -18.39 -9.12 -29.19
N VAL A 11 -17.57 -8.07 -29.08
CA VAL A 11 -16.32 -8.12 -28.33
C VAL A 11 -16.70 -8.22 -26.86
N ALA A 12 -16.48 -9.40 -26.26
CA ALA A 12 -16.70 -9.59 -24.83
C ALA A 12 -15.93 -8.51 -24.03
N PRO A 13 -16.52 -7.94 -22.97
CA PRO A 13 -15.87 -6.91 -22.19
C PRO A 13 -14.54 -7.44 -21.61
N THR A 14 -13.47 -6.66 -21.78
CA THR A 14 -12.14 -6.99 -21.27
C THR A 14 -12.20 -7.20 -19.76
N ARG A 15 -11.73 -8.36 -19.28
CA ARG A 15 -11.58 -8.61 -17.85
C ARG A 15 -10.20 -8.12 -17.41
N GLU A 16 -10.17 -7.43 -16.28
CA GLU A 16 -8.97 -6.77 -15.78
C GLU A 16 -8.68 -7.20 -14.35
N LEU A 17 -7.42 -7.54 -14.10
CA LEU A 17 -6.88 -7.84 -12.78
C LEU A 17 -6.13 -6.60 -12.28
N VAL A 18 -6.32 -6.26 -11.01
CA VAL A 18 -5.57 -5.20 -10.32
C VAL A 18 -4.53 -5.85 -9.44
N GLY A 19 -3.28 -5.45 -9.62
CA GLY A 19 -2.19 -5.80 -8.72
C GLY A 19 -1.69 -4.58 -7.94
N VAL A 20 -1.19 -4.84 -6.74
CA VAL A 20 -0.54 -3.84 -5.87
C VAL A 20 0.63 -4.51 -5.14
N LEU A 21 1.72 -3.76 -4.92
CA LEU A 21 2.77 -4.19 -3.98
C LEU A 21 2.75 -3.30 -2.74
N VAL A 22 2.69 -3.93 -1.58
CA VAL A 22 2.58 -3.27 -0.29
C VAL A 22 3.53 -3.87 0.74
N VAL A 23 3.73 -3.16 1.84
CA VAL A 23 4.22 -3.72 3.11
C VAL A 23 3.05 -3.74 4.07
N LEU A 24 2.68 -4.90 4.58
CA LEU A 24 1.77 -5.02 5.70
C LEU A 24 2.49 -4.65 7.01
N LEU A 25 1.83 -3.87 7.87
CA LEU A 25 2.42 -3.51 9.15
C LEU A 25 2.52 -4.71 10.09
N SER A 26 3.68 -4.85 10.73
CA SER A 26 3.94 -5.85 11.77
C SER A 26 4.46 -5.14 13.02
N PRO A 27 3.66 -4.95 14.07
CA PRO A 27 4.12 -4.28 15.29
C PRO A 27 5.27 -5.07 15.95
N ARG A 28 6.28 -4.37 16.44
CA ARG A 28 7.53 -4.98 16.94
C ARG A 28 7.42 -5.47 18.38
N THR A 29 6.89 -4.63 19.27
CA THR A 29 6.76 -4.93 20.70
C THR A 29 5.31 -5.18 21.11
N ALA A 30 5.10 -5.65 22.34
CA ALA A 30 3.75 -5.77 22.91
C ALA A 30 3.05 -4.40 23.03
N SER A 31 3.79 -3.33 23.28
CA SER A 31 3.24 -1.97 23.31
C SER A 31 2.83 -1.50 21.90
N ASP A 32 3.69 -1.72 20.90
CA ASP A 32 3.35 -1.45 19.49
C ASP A 32 2.13 -2.25 19.05
N ARG A 33 1.98 -3.48 19.53
CA ARG A 33 0.81 -4.32 19.24
C ARG A 33 -0.48 -3.72 19.79
N ARG A 34 -0.46 -3.21 21.03
CA ARG A 34 -1.63 -2.51 21.62
C ARG A 34 -2.01 -1.28 20.78
N ARG A 35 -1.03 -0.46 20.38
CA ARG A 35 -1.28 0.71 19.52
C ARG A 35 -1.84 0.31 18.16
N TYR A 36 -1.28 -0.73 17.55
CA TYR A 36 -1.79 -1.30 16.29
C TYR A 36 -3.25 -1.73 16.42
N ASP A 37 -3.62 -2.39 17.52
CA ASP A 37 -4.99 -2.85 17.76
C ASP A 37 -5.97 -1.68 17.98
N ALA A 38 -5.54 -0.67 18.74
CA ALA A 38 -6.31 0.56 18.91
C ALA A 38 -6.51 1.31 17.58
N LEU A 39 -5.48 1.40 16.74
CA LEU A 39 -5.58 1.97 15.39
C LEU A 39 -6.51 1.15 14.49
N GLN A 40 -6.52 -0.18 14.63
CA GLN A 40 -7.44 -1.04 13.90
C GLN A 40 -8.90 -0.84 14.33
N GLN A 41 -9.16 -0.59 15.61
CA GLN A 41 -10.49 -0.20 16.08
C GLN A 41 -10.90 1.16 15.51
N LEU A 42 -10.00 2.14 15.51
CA LEU A 42 -10.23 3.44 14.89
C LEU A 42 -10.55 3.31 13.37
N ARG A 43 -9.80 2.47 12.65
CA ARG A 43 -10.06 2.17 11.24
C ARG A 43 -11.41 1.50 11.02
N ARG A 44 -11.85 0.61 11.92
CA ARG A 44 -13.15 -0.04 11.81
C ARG A 44 -14.29 0.97 11.77
N GLU A 45 -14.16 2.06 12.52
CA GLU A 45 -15.17 3.12 12.65
C GLU A 45 -15.06 4.16 11.53
N HIS A 46 -13.85 4.45 11.05
CA HIS A 46 -13.59 5.61 10.20
C HIS A 46 -12.97 5.31 8.82
N ASP A 47 -12.56 4.08 8.52
CA ASP A 47 -11.98 3.69 7.23
C ASP A 47 -12.93 2.76 6.46
N SER A 48 -13.57 3.28 5.41
CA SER A 48 -14.40 2.46 4.51
C SER A 48 -13.64 1.30 3.86
N ALA A 49 -12.30 1.35 3.88
CA ALA A 49 -11.44 0.32 3.36
C ALA A 49 -11.05 -0.74 4.40
N TYR A 50 -11.40 -0.58 5.68
CA TYR A 50 -11.12 -1.54 6.74
C TYR A 50 -11.43 -3.00 6.37
N PRO A 51 -12.61 -3.37 5.83
CA PRO A 51 -12.91 -4.77 5.51
C PRO A 51 -12.14 -5.30 4.29
N ARG A 52 -11.49 -4.43 3.50
CA ARG A 52 -10.86 -4.79 2.23
C ARG A 52 -9.37 -5.12 2.36
N TRP A 53 -8.70 -4.61 3.39
CA TRP A 53 -7.25 -4.77 3.58
C TRP A 53 -6.76 -4.31 4.95
N LEU A 54 -5.72 -5.01 5.42
CA LEU A 54 -4.97 -4.68 6.63
C LEU A 54 -4.21 -3.34 6.48
N PRO A 55 -3.78 -2.71 7.59
CA PRO A 55 -2.89 -1.54 7.56
C PRO A 55 -1.63 -1.86 6.78
N HIS A 56 -1.29 -1.01 5.83
CA HIS A 56 -0.20 -1.25 4.92
C HIS A 56 0.38 0.06 4.39
N ILE A 57 1.60 -0.01 3.86
CA ILE A 57 2.25 1.04 3.09
C ILE A 57 2.27 0.61 1.63
N THR A 58 1.70 1.41 0.74
CA THR A 58 1.72 1.13 -0.70
C THR A 58 3.07 1.49 -1.30
N LEU A 59 3.81 0.49 -1.80
CA LEU A 59 5.11 0.68 -2.46
C LEU A 59 4.92 0.94 -3.97
N ILE A 60 4.13 0.10 -4.62
CA ILE A 60 3.75 0.26 -6.04
C ILE A 60 2.24 0.47 -6.09
N PRO A 61 1.76 1.63 -6.56
CA PRO A 61 0.33 1.89 -6.72
C PRO A 61 -0.36 0.83 -7.59
N PRO A 62 -1.70 0.72 -7.50
CA PRO A 62 -2.45 -0.23 -8.30
C PRO A 62 -2.11 -0.16 -9.79
N PHE A 63 -1.80 -1.31 -10.38
CA PHE A 63 -1.57 -1.48 -11.82
C PHE A 63 -2.55 -2.48 -12.41
N ILE A 64 -2.83 -2.35 -13.71
CA ILE A 64 -3.82 -3.15 -14.42
C ILE A 64 -3.13 -4.20 -15.28
N LEU A 65 -3.62 -5.43 -15.19
CA LEU A 65 -3.26 -6.53 -16.06
C LEU A 65 -4.52 -6.94 -16.84
N SER A 66 -4.50 -6.72 -18.14
CA SER A 66 -5.64 -6.97 -19.03
C SER A 66 -5.58 -8.38 -19.59
N SER A 67 -6.70 -9.09 -19.55
CA SER A 67 -6.85 -10.38 -20.23
C SER A 67 -7.73 -10.23 -21.47
N HIS A 68 -7.30 -10.84 -22.58
CA HIS A 68 -8.06 -10.92 -23.83
C HIS A 68 -8.83 -12.24 -23.97
N GLN A 69 -8.82 -13.10 -22.95
CA GLN A 69 -9.48 -14.39 -23.02
C GLN A 69 -11.02 -14.27 -22.87
N PRO A 70 -11.79 -15.10 -23.60
CA PRO A 70 -13.24 -15.12 -23.50
C PRO A 70 -13.70 -15.56 -22.10
N ILE A 71 -14.95 -15.21 -21.77
CA ILE A 71 -15.57 -15.51 -20.48
C ILE A 71 -15.68 -17.03 -20.32
N SER A 72 -14.97 -17.58 -19.33
CA SER A 72 -15.22 -18.93 -18.82
C SER A 72 -16.31 -18.87 -17.74
N THR A 73 -17.14 -19.91 -17.68
CA THR A 73 -18.21 -20.10 -16.68
C THR A 73 -17.68 -20.56 -15.31
N GLY A 74 -16.36 -20.73 -15.19
CA GLY A 74 -15.67 -21.15 -13.97
C GLY A 74 -15.26 -20.00 -13.05
N ASP A 75 -14.21 -20.25 -12.27
CA ASP A 75 -13.65 -19.29 -11.33
C ASP A 75 -12.98 -18.11 -12.07
N ALA A 76 -13.78 -17.08 -12.24
CA ALA A 76 -13.44 -15.78 -12.80
C ALA A 76 -12.07 -15.21 -12.38
N PHE A 77 -11.70 -15.37 -11.12
CA PHE A 77 -10.46 -14.81 -10.59
C PHE A 77 -9.26 -15.67 -10.97
N ASN A 78 -9.38 -17.00 -10.83
CA ASN A 78 -8.33 -17.92 -11.23
C ASN A 78 -8.07 -17.90 -12.74
N ASP A 79 -9.10 -17.69 -13.56
CA ASP A 79 -8.96 -17.49 -15.00
C ASP A 79 -8.18 -16.20 -15.33
N LEU A 80 -8.45 -15.11 -14.60
CA LEU A 80 -7.72 -13.85 -14.73
C LEU A 80 -6.25 -13.99 -14.33
N VAL A 81 -5.96 -14.72 -13.27
CA VAL A 81 -4.60 -15.00 -12.83
C VAL A 81 -3.87 -15.85 -13.87
N SER A 82 -4.50 -16.92 -14.36
CA SER A 82 -3.92 -17.84 -15.35
C SER A 82 -3.62 -17.13 -16.67
N SER A 83 -4.55 -16.31 -17.15
CA SER A 83 -4.35 -15.54 -18.39
C SER A 83 -3.28 -14.44 -18.28
N ASN A 84 -2.83 -14.09 -17.06
CA ASN A 84 -1.75 -13.15 -16.82
C ASN A 84 -0.50 -13.83 -16.21
N ALA A 85 -0.40 -15.16 -16.28
CA ALA A 85 0.63 -15.93 -15.57
C ALA A 85 2.05 -15.46 -15.91
N GLU A 86 2.40 -15.36 -17.19
CA GLU A 86 3.75 -14.93 -17.63
C GLU A 86 4.14 -13.55 -17.07
N LYS A 87 3.23 -12.58 -17.17
CA LYS A 87 3.46 -11.22 -16.67
C LYS A 87 3.55 -11.20 -15.14
N LEU A 88 2.70 -11.96 -14.45
CA LEU A 88 2.75 -12.11 -12.99
C LEU A 88 4.03 -12.78 -12.53
N ASP A 89 4.50 -13.81 -13.22
CA ASP A 89 5.75 -14.51 -12.88
C ASP A 89 6.95 -13.59 -13.08
N ARG A 90 6.94 -12.77 -14.13
CA ARG A 90 7.96 -11.74 -14.30
C ARG A 90 7.94 -10.69 -13.18
N ILE A 91 6.76 -10.24 -12.74
CA ILE A 91 6.61 -9.34 -11.59
C ILE A 91 7.16 -9.99 -10.32
N LYS A 92 6.79 -11.25 -10.06
CA LYS A 92 7.26 -12.00 -8.88
C LYS A 92 8.78 -12.14 -8.87
N GLN A 93 9.36 -12.52 -10.01
CA GLN A 93 10.81 -12.67 -10.16
C GLN A 93 11.53 -11.36 -9.83
N VAL A 94 11.13 -10.26 -10.47
CA VAL A 94 11.78 -8.95 -10.27
C VAL A 94 11.58 -8.44 -8.85
N ALA A 95 10.38 -8.60 -8.28
CA ALA A 95 10.13 -8.22 -6.89
C ALA A 95 11.00 -9.02 -5.92
N ALA A 96 11.15 -10.34 -6.14
CA ALA A 96 12.02 -11.20 -5.34
C ALA A 96 13.49 -10.79 -5.42
N GLU A 97 13.99 -10.49 -6.63
CA GLU A 97 15.37 -10.04 -6.85
C GLU A 97 15.68 -8.72 -6.10
N VAL A 98 14.75 -7.76 -6.13
CA VAL A 98 14.91 -6.50 -5.36
C VAL A 98 14.84 -6.78 -3.85
N CYS A 99 13.85 -7.53 -3.39
CA CYS A 99 13.67 -7.82 -1.97
C CYS A 99 14.87 -8.58 -1.37
N ALA A 100 15.52 -9.46 -2.15
CA ALA A 100 16.71 -10.17 -1.73
C ALA A 100 17.94 -9.27 -1.51
N ARG A 101 17.95 -8.04 -2.02
CA ARG A 101 19.04 -7.05 -1.83
C ARG A 101 18.71 -6.01 -0.78
N CYS A 102 17.43 -5.75 -0.52
CA CYS A 102 17.00 -4.80 0.49
C CYS A 102 16.91 -5.50 1.86
N ARG A 103 17.46 -4.88 2.90
CA ARG A 103 17.44 -5.44 4.26
C ARG A 103 16.10 -5.21 4.96
N ALA A 104 15.69 -6.19 5.74
CA ALA A 104 14.67 -6.02 6.75
C ALA A 104 15.07 -4.90 7.73
N HIS A 105 14.09 -4.18 8.26
CA HIS A 105 14.33 -3.05 9.14
C HIS A 105 13.09 -2.67 9.94
N ALA A 106 13.32 -2.06 11.10
CA ALA A 106 12.28 -1.36 11.83
C ALA A 106 11.94 -0.01 11.15
N LEU A 107 10.69 0.42 11.29
CA LEU A 107 10.17 1.69 10.83
C LEU A 107 9.31 2.31 11.93
N LEU A 108 9.67 3.51 12.38
CA LEU A 108 8.89 4.25 13.37
C LEU A 108 7.78 5.05 12.66
N LEU A 109 6.53 4.85 13.04
CA LEU A 109 5.38 5.66 12.64
C LEU A 109 4.97 6.56 13.80
N ASP A 110 5.30 7.85 13.71
CA ASP A 110 5.20 8.81 14.83
C ASP A 110 4.52 10.13 14.46
N GLN A 111 4.15 10.32 13.19
CA GLN A 111 3.45 11.52 12.75
C GLN A 111 2.06 11.19 12.21
N VAL A 112 1.08 11.96 12.66
CA VAL A 112 -0.26 12.01 12.06
C VAL A 112 -0.29 13.12 11.03
N ALA A 113 -0.82 12.82 9.84
CA ALA A 113 -0.93 13.76 8.74
C ALA A 113 -2.21 13.54 7.93
N THR A 114 -2.50 14.47 7.03
CA THR A 114 -3.70 14.42 6.19
C THR A 114 -3.41 14.78 4.75
N PHE A 115 -4.23 14.28 3.82
CA PHE A 115 -4.35 14.85 2.48
C PHE A 115 -5.80 14.81 2.01
N PRO A 116 -6.25 15.86 1.29
CA PRO A 116 -7.60 15.91 0.78
C PRO A 116 -7.76 14.99 -0.45
N LEU A 117 -8.87 14.27 -0.51
CA LEU A 117 -9.38 13.60 -1.70
C LEU A 117 -10.72 14.21 -2.10
N ARG A 118 -11.23 13.83 -3.29
CA ARG A 118 -12.46 14.41 -3.83
C ARG A 118 -13.68 14.24 -2.91
N ALA A 119 -13.79 13.10 -2.23
CA ALA A 119 -14.95 12.74 -1.43
C ALA A 119 -14.73 12.89 0.09
N TYR A 120 -13.48 12.91 0.55
CA TYR A 120 -13.12 12.92 1.98
C TYR A 120 -11.66 13.35 2.16
N THR A 121 -11.27 13.67 3.39
CA THR A 121 -9.87 13.83 3.80
C THR A 121 -9.36 12.50 4.35
N ASN A 122 -8.23 12.01 3.84
CA ASN A 122 -7.59 10.83 4.41
C ASN A 122 -6.69 11.25 5.59
N VAL A 123 -6.86 10.58 6.73
CA VAL A 123 -5.95 10.70 7.88
C VAL A 123 -5.04 9.47 7.88
N HIS A 124 -3.74 9.70 8.04
CA HIS A 124 -2.73 8.66 7.92
C HIS A 124 -1.55 8.90 8.86
N LEU A 125 -0.82 7.82 9.14
CA LEU A 125 0.46 7.85 9.84
C LEU A 125 1.61 7.92 8.84
N ARG A 126 2.70 8.60 9.20
CA ARG A 126 3.95 8.64 8.42
C ARG A 126 5.18 8.57 9.34
N PRO A 127 6.32 8.08 8.84
CA PRO A 127 7.55 7.99 9.61
C PRO A 127 8.35 9.29 9.68
N THR A 128 9.10 9.49 10.77
CA THR A 128 10.14 10.53 10.93
C THR A 128 11.54 9.91 10.98
N PRO A 129 12.58 10.59 10.48
CA PRO A 129 12.52 11.74 9.57
C PRO A 129 11.93 11.33 8.20
N THR A 130 11.17 12.24 7.59
CA THR A 130 10.63 12.09 6.24
C THR A 130 11.70 12.41 5.18
N ASN A 131 11.63 11.77 4.01
CA ASN A 131 12.44 12.09 2.82
C ASN A 131 11.98 13.37 2.09
N PHE A 132 11.14 14.19 2.73
CA PHE A 132 10.61 15.45 2.22
C PHE A 132 10.41 16.43 3.38
N THR A 133 10.43 17.72 3.07
CA THR A 133 10.04 18.78 4.00
C THR A 133 8.56 19.11 3.83
N ASP A 134 7.84 19.22 4.93
CA ASP A 134 6.44 19.68 4.97
C ASP A 134 6.35 20.86 5.93
N ARG A 135 5.44 21.82 5.69
CA ARG A 135 5.20 22.95 6.61
C ARG A 135 4.73 22.48 7.98
N SER A 136 4.14 21.28 8.03
CA SER A 136 3.56 20.65 9.21
C SER A 136 4.51 19.71 9.94
N THR A 137 5.71 19.42 9.41
CA THR A 137 6.69 18.59 10.10
C THR A 137 7.35 19.43 11.19
N PRO A 138 7.12 19.17 12.50
CA PRO A 138 7.87 19.83 13.55
C PRO A 138 9.35 19.51 13.34
N ALA A 139 10.25 20.45 13.65
CA ALA A 139 11.69 20.22 13.69
C ALA A 139 12.07 19.32 14.88
N ARG A 140 11.32 18.24 15.13
CA ARG A 140 11.61 17.25 16.15
C ARG A 140 12.82 16.44 15.68
N SER A 141 13.95 16.88 16.22
CA SER A 141 15.23 16.22 16.43
C SER A 141 15.54 15.04 15.52
N GLN A 142 16.51 15.26 14.63
CA GLN A 142 17.44 14.24 14.18
C GLN A 142 18.23 13.70 15.39
N ALA A 143 17.60 12.93 16.27
CA ALA A 143 18.29 12.30 17.39
C ALA A 143 18.64 10.86 17.00
N SER A 144 19.68 10.69 16.17
CA SER A 144 20.40 9.42 16.11
C SER A 144 21.33 9.32 17.33
N SER A 145 20.77 9.04 18.50
CA SER A 145 21.56 8.62 19.67
C SER A 145 21.76 7.11 19.58
N ALA A 146 22.84 6.66 18.94
CA ALA A 146 23.40 5.29 19.02
C ALA A 146 22.45 4.08 18.85
N GLY A 147 21.22 4.29 18.38
CA GLY A 147 20.17 3.28 18.24
C GLY A 147 19.99 2.78 16.80
N GLU A 148 19.17 1.76 16.67
CA GLU A 148 18.74 1.18 15.39
C GLU A 148 18.10 2.23 14.46
N ASP A 149 18.41 2.18 13.16
CA ASP A 149 17.87 3.09 12.16
C ASP A 149 16.40 2.76 11.86
N THR A 150 15.48 3.42 12.57
CA THR A 150 14.02 3.31 12.38
C THR A 150 13.45 4.36 11.40
N SER A 151 14.32 5.06 10.66
CA SER A 151 13.93 6.16 9.77
C SER A 151 13.24 5.68 8.49
N SER A 152 12.66 6.63 7.74
CA SER A 152 12.03 6.31 6.45
C SER A 152 13.03 5.95 5.33
N ARG A 153 14.35 6.01 5.56
CA ARG A 153 15.36 5.90 4.49
C ARG A 153 15.30 4.55 3.79
N ARG A 154 15.29 3.45 4.56
CA ARG A 154 15.30 2.09 4.03
C ARG A 154 14.02 1.75 3.26
N ILE A 155 12.84 2.16 3.74
CA ILE A 155 11.59 1.94 3.00
C ILE A 155 11.48 2.78 1.73
N VAL A 156 12.02 4.00 1.73
CA VAL A 156 12.11 4.85 0.53
C VAL A 156 13.06 4.27 -0.51
N GLN A 157 14.20 3.72 -0.08
CA GLN A 157 15.11 2.99 -0.96
C GLN A 157 14.41 1.76 -1.57
N LEU A 158 13.80 0.91 -0.74
CA LEU A 158 13.04 -0.27 -1.20
C LEU A 158 11.99 0.11 -2.24
N GLN A 159 11.22 1.17 -1.99
CA GLN A 159 10.22 1.65 -2.92
C GLN A 159 10.82 2.11 -4.24
N THR A 160 11.93 2.83 -4.19
CA THR A 160 12.62 3.35 -5.37
C THR A 160 13.15 2.21 -6.24
N GLU A 161 13.81 1.22 -5.63
CA GLU A 161 14.34 0.06 -6.34
C GLU A 161 13.21 -0.78 -6.97
N LEU A 162 12.14 -1.07 -6.23
CA LEU A 162 10.97 -1.78 -6.76
C LEU A 162 10.32 -1.00 -7.91
N LYS A 163 10.15 0.31 -7.76
CA LYS A 163 9.54 1.16 -8.80
C LYS A 163 10.38 1.14 -10.06
N GLN A 164 11.69 1.34 -9.96
CA GLN A 164 12.59 1.31 -11.12
C GLN A 164 12.56 -0.04 -11.83
N ALA A 165 12.58 -1.14 -11.08
CA ALA A 165 12.62 -2.47 -11.64
C ALA A 165 11.29 -2.94 -12.25
N LEU A 166 10.15 -2.55 -11.65
CA LEU A 166 8.83 -2.99 -12.09
C LEU A 166 8.19 -2.10 -13.15
N LEU A 167 8.59 -0.82 -13.25
CA LEU A 167 8.01 0.15 -14.20
C LEU A 167 7.96 -0.37 -15.66
N PRO A 168 9.00 -1.04 -16.19
CA PRO A 168 8.96 -1.58 -17.56
C PRO A 168 7.91 -2.69 -17.75
N ILE A 169 7.50 -3.37 -16.68
CA ILE A 169 6.59 -4.51 -16.74
C ILE A 169 5.14 -4.04 -16.53
N VAL A 170 4.89 -3.30 -15.44
CA VAL A 170 3.53 -2.90 -15.06
C VAL A 170 3.04 -1.66 -15.81
N GLY A 171 3.95 -0.97 -16.50
CA GLY A 171 3.68 0.30 -17.15
C GLY A 171 3.65 1.45 -16.14
N GLY A 172 3.97 2.66 -16.61
CA GLY A 172 3.92 3.85 -15.77
C GLY A 172 2.51 4.40 -15.66
N ALA A 173 1.96 4.43 -14.45
CA ALA A 173 1.09 5.55 -14.11
C ALA A 173 1.91 6.83 -14.36
N ARG A 174 1.32 7.85 -15.02
CA ARG A 174 1.94 9.17 -15.24
C ARG A 174 2.21 9.84 -13.89
N SER A 175 3.19 9.34 -13.15
CA SER A 175 3.66 9.89 -11.90
C SER A 175 4.39 11.16 -12.29
N ARG A 176 3.72 12.30 -12.14
CA ARG A 176 4.40 13.60 -12.00
C ARG A 176 5.54 13.42 -10.97
N ARG A 177 6.59 14.24 -11.07
CA ARG A 177 7.82 14.25 -10.24
C ARG A 177 7.55 14.54 -8.74
N GLN A 178 6.53 13.92 -8.15
CA GLN A 178 6.18 14.05 -6.75
C GLN A 178 7.02 13.06 -5.95
N VAL A 179 7.59 13.55 -4.85
CA VAL A 179 8.29 12.74 -3.87
C VAL A 179 7.30 11.73 -3.30
N TRP A 180 7.65 10.44 -3.33
CA TRP A 180 6.84 9.40 -2.70
C TRP A 180 6.89 9.56 -1.17
N LYS A 181 5.72 9.54 -0.54
CA LYS A 181 5.54 9.73 0.90
C LYS A 181 5.05 8.41 1.52
N PRO A 182 5.88 7.65 2.24
CA PRO A 182 5.41 6.46 2.94
C PRO A 182 4.34 6.84 3.96
N HIS A 183 3.20 6.17 3.91
CA HIS A 183 2.11 6.41 4.85
C HIS A 183 1.20 5.19 5.01
N VAL A 184 0.46 5.17 6.11
CA VAL A 184 -0.54 4.15 6.45
C VAL A 184 -1.85 4.85 6.77
N SER A 185 -2.90 4.57 6.00
CA SER A 185 -4.23 5.14 6.27
C SER A 185 -4.81 4.61 7.58
N VAL A 186 -5.34 5.51 8.40
CA VAL A 186 -6.05 5.18 9.66
C VAL A 186 -7.51 5.60 9.66
N GLY A 187 -7.93 6.44 8.71
CA GLY A 187 -9.33 6.75 8.52
C GLY A 187 -9.61 7.82 7.47
N GLN A 188 -10.88 8.10 7.30
CA GLN A 188 -11.44 9.00 6.30
C GLN A 188 -12.44 9.92 7.00
N ALA A 189 -12.32 11.23 6.76
CA ALA A 189 -13.17 12.24 7.37
C ALA A 189 -13.87 13.08 6.29
N SER A 190 -15.16 13.34 6.45
CA SER A 190 -15.97 14.05 5.45
C SER A 190 -15.91 15.57 5.63
N ASN A 191 -15.50 16.05 6.80
CA ASN A 191 -15.41 17.47 7.13
C ASN A 191 -14.25 17.79 8.09
N ARG A 192 -14.02 19.09 8.34
CA ARG A 192 -12.91 19.57 9.18
C ARG A 192 -13.00 19.12 10.63
N ARG A 193 -14.21 19.07 11.20
CA ARG A 193 -14.42 18.65 12.60
C ARG A 193 -14.05 17.18 12.76
N GLU A 194 -14.57 16.31 11.89
CA GLU A 194 -14.21 14.89 11.86
C GLU A 194 -12.71 14.70 11.61
N THR A 195 -12.10 15.50 10.74
CA THR A 195 -10.66 15.44 10.48
C THR A 195 -9.88 15.72 11.76
N TRP A 196 -10.23 16.78 12.49
CA TRP A 196 -9.58 17.12 13.76
C TRP A 196 -9.77 16.04 14.82
N GLN A 197 -11.00 15.53 14.98
CA GLN A 197 -11.30 14.46 15.93
C GLN A 197 -10.48 13.19 15.63
N LEU A 198 -10.42 12.79 14.36
CA LEU A 198 -9.70 11.60 13.92
C LEU A 198 -8.18 11.77 14.04
N CYS A 199 -7.64 12.95 13.74
CA CYS A 199 -6.23 13.24 13.99
C CYS A 199 -5.90 13.14 15.48
N ASN A 200 -6.67 13.81 16.34
CA ASN A 200 -6.47 13.81 17.78
C ASN A 200 -6.58 12.39 18.38
N ALA A 201 -7.52 11.57 17.90
CA ALA A 201 -7.64 10.18 18.30
C ALA A 201 -6.40 9.35 17.91
N ALA A 202 -5.89 9.52 16.68
CA ALA A 202 -4.68 8.85 16.23
C ALA A 202 -3.44 9.31 17.01
N GLU A 203 -3.30 10.61 17.28
CA GLU A 203 -2.20 11.17 18.08
C GLU A 203 -2.20 10.66 19.52
N ASN A 204 -3.37 10.56 20.15
CA ASN A 204 -3.51 9.99 21.49
C ASN A 204 -3.10 8.52 21.53
N ILE A 205 -3.48 7.72 20.52
CA ILE A 205 -3.06 6.31 20.42
C ILE A 205 -1.54 6.19 20.27
N LEU A 206 -0.91 7.07 19.48
CA LEU A 206 0.54 7.06 19.27
C LEU A 206 1.34 7.52 20.49
N SER A 207 0.75 8.36 21.34
CA SER A 207 1.41 8.94 22.52
C SER A 207 1.18 8.13 23.80
N ASP A 208 0.48 7.00 23.70
CA ASP A 208 0.10 6.17 24.84
C ASP A 208 1.34 5.59 25.55
N ASP A 209 1.24 5.44 26.88
CA ASP A 209 2.34 5.00 27.76
C ASP A 209 3.63 5.86 27.73
N GLY A 210 3.56 7.12 27.28
CA GLY A 210 4.70 8.06 27.28
C GLY A 210 5.72 7.84 26.14
N GLU A 211 5.45 6.90 25.24
CA GLU A 211 6.23 6.70 24.01
C GLU A 211 5.73 7.62 22.89
N ALA A 212 6.60 7.92 21.92
CA ALA A 212 6.26 8.78 20.78
C ALA A 212 6.18 7.97 19.48
N GLY A 213 5.13 7.16 19.33
CA GLY A 213 4.82 6.46 18.07
C GLY A 213 4.69 4.94 18.18
N MET A 214 4.68 4.30 17.01
CA MET A 214 4.56 2.85 16.85
C MET A 214 5.66 2.32 15.93
N THR A 215 6.50 1.42 16.45
CA THR A 215 7.56 0.78 15.66
C THR A 215 7.02 -0.48 14.98
N CYS A 216 7.26 -0.59 13.67
CA CYS A 216 6.85 -1.71 12.85
C CYS A 216 8.05 -2.39 12.18
N GLU A 217 8.01 -3.71 12.08
CA GLU A 217 8.96 -4.52 11.32
C GLU A 217 8.60 -4.56 9.84
N VAL A 218 9.50 -4.07 8.99
CA VAL A 218 9.44 -4.21 7.53
C VAL A 218 10.32 -5.39 7.14
N HIS A 219 9.71 -6.56 6.99
CA HIS A 219 10.43 -7.82 6.76
C HIS A 219 10.03 -8.53 5.46
N SER A 220 8.93 -8.11 4.82
CA SER A 220 8.49 -8.66 3.56
C SER A 220 7.60 -7.70 2.76
N VAL A 221 7.62 -7.85 1.44
CA VAL A 221 6.71 -7.17 0.51
C VAL A 221 5.65 -8.16 0.03
N GLN A 222 4.40 -7.71 -0.09
CA GLN A 222 3.29 -8.54 -0.53
C GLN A 222 2.82 -8.10 -1.91
N LEU A 223 2.75 -9.05 -2.86
CA LEU A 223 1.95 -8.90 -4.07
C LEU A 223 0.52 -9.32 -3.74
N MET A 224 -0.42 -8.39 -3.88
CA MET A 224 -1.83 -8.66 -3.69
C MET A 224 -2.62 -8.36 -4.95
N LEU A 225 -3.66 -9.17 -5.21
CA LEU A 225 -4.41 -9.16 -6.45
C LEU A 225 -5.92 -9.14 -6.19
N LYS A 226 -6.69 -8.52 -7.07
CA LYS A 226 -8.16 -8.67 -7.13
C LYS A 226 -8.72 -8.33 -8.51
N PRO A 227 -9.93 -8.78 -8.87
CA PRO A 227 -10.59 -8.29 -10.08
C PRO A 227 -10.87 -6.77 -9.97
N LYS A 228 -10.67 -6.00 -11.06
CA LYS A 228 -10.75 -4.53 -11.03
C LYS A 228 -12.08 -3.96 -10.52
N ARG A 229 -13.18 -4.65 -10.82
CA ARG A 229 -14.53 -4.23 -10.45
C ARG A 229 -15.04 -4.88 -9.17
N ASP A 230 -14.20 -5.66 -8.51
CA ASP A 230 -14.57 -6.32 -7.27
C ASP A 230 -14.40 -5.34 -6.09
N PRO A 231 -15.49 -5.01 -5.37
CA PRO A 231 -15.41 -4.20 -4.16
C PRO A 231 -14.76 -4.95 -2.98
N GLY A 232 -14.58 -6.27 -3.11
CA GLY A 232 -13.99 -7.15 -2.11
C GLY A 232 -12.50 -6.90 -1.81
N PRO A 233 -11.94 -7.71 -0.89
CA PRO A 233 -10.59 -7.57 -0.42
C PRO A 233 -9.56 -7.90 -1.50
N TYR A 234 -8.32 -7.44 -1.31
CA TYR A 234 -7.20 -7.94 -2.07
C TYR A 234 -6.77 -9.31 -1.53
N HIS A 235 -6.52 -10.26 -2.43
CA HIS A 235 -6.00 -11.58 -2.10
C HIS A 235 -4.47 -11.56 -2.10
N LEU A 236 -3.85 -12.01 -1.02
CA LEU A 236 -2.40 -12.22 -0.96
C LEU A 236 -2.02 -13.30 -1.98
N ARG A 237 -1.15 -12.95 -2.94
CA ARG A 237 -0.66 -13.90 -3.94
C ARG A 237 0.72 -14.44 -3.61
N GLN A 238 1.61 -13.56 -3.16
CA GLN A 238 3.00 -13.90 -2.86
C GLN A 238 3.56 -12.91 -1.84
N SER A 239 4.38 -13.43 -0.94
CA SER A 239 5.23 -12.62 -0.06
C SER A 239 6.69 -12.77 -0.49
N PHE A 240 7.42 -11.66 -0.53
CA PHE A 240 8.83 -11.59 -0.86
C PHE A 240 9.59 -11.17 0.40
N PRO A 241 10.28 -12.09 1.08
CA PRO A 241 11.05 -11.74 2.26
C PRO A 241 12.19 -10.78 1.88
N LEU A 242 12.43 -9.80 2.74
CA LEU A 242 13.62 -8.96 2.67
C LEU A 242 14.83 -9.73 3.22
N ALA A 243 16.04 -9.33 2.81
CA ALA A 243 17.26 -9.91 3.35
C ALA A 243 17.32 -9.73 4.88
N ARG A 244 17.69 -10.79 5.60
CA ARG A 244 17.91 -10.72 7.04
C ARG A 244 19.16 -9.87 7.33
N GLU A 245 19.18 -9.23 8.50
CA GLU A 245 20.39 -8.59 9.03
C GLU A 245 21.49 -9.61 9.33
#